data_AF-A0A6A6WSK1-F1
#
_entry.id   AF-A0A6A6WSK1-F1
#
_cell.length_a   1.000
_cell.length_b   1.000
_cell.length_c   1.000
_cell.angle_alpha   90.00
_cell.angle_beta   90.00
_cell.angle_gamma   90.00
#
_symmetry.space_group_name_H-M   'P 1'
#
loop_
_entity.id
_entity.type
_entity.pdbx_description
1 polymer ?
#
loop_
_entity_poly.entity_id
_entity_poly.type
_entity_poly.pdbx_seq_one_letter_code
_entity_poly.pdbx_strand_id
1 'polypeptide(L)'
;VNFEPTLKYVELPSFDGINASQREEAKQILDWLRKCKNVTRIFELRAKDSLLLAHTEEIIENALQGFDVQKLDWQRPDLSIDTIRYAAPNLRTLHLYSSGNWAPIDHWTGPKGICTLPKL
;
A
#
# COMPACT_ATOMS: atom_id res chain seq x y z
N VAL A 1 2.26 -24.59 -4.30
CA VAL A 1 3.33 -23.58 -4.24
C VAL A 1 3.57 -23.22 -2.77
N ASN A 2 4.82 -23.41 -2.32
CA ASN A 2 5.32 -22.98 -1.03
C ASN A 2 6.08 -21.67 -1.23
N PHE A 3 5.91 -20.72 -0.31
CA PHE A 3 6.62 -19.44 -0.35
C PHE A 3 7.60 -19.38 0.82
N GLU A 4 8.71 -18.69 0.59
CA GLU A 4 9.57 -18.23 1.66
C GLU A 4 8.85 -17.18 2.51
N PRO A 5 9.19 -17.03 3.81
CA PRO A 5 8.61 -15.97 4.66
C PRO A 5 8.86 -14.55 4.14
N THR A 6 9.90 -14.39 3.31
CA THR A 6 10.26 -13.11 2.70
C THR A 6 10.12 -13.19 1.19
N LEU A 7 9.32 -12.28 0.61
CA LEU A 7 9.22 -12.11 -0.83
C LEU A 7 10.03 -10.90 -1.28
N LYS A 8 10.84 -11.09 -2.33
CA LYS A 8 11.62 -10.01 -2.94
C LYS A 8 10.73 -9.01 -3.66
N TYR A 9 9.66 -9.49 -4.29
CA TYR A 9 8.78 -8.68 -5.13
C TYR A 9 7.38 -9.29 -5.12
N VAL A 10 6.37 -8.43 -4.98
CA VAL A 10 4.96 -8.76 -5.13
C VAL A 10 4.33 -7.69 -6.00
N GLU A 11 3.75 -8.11 -7.13
CA GLU A 11 2.92 -7.25 -7.96
C GLU A 11 1.50 -7.82 -7.94
N LEU A 12 0.58 -7.00 -7.45
CA LEU A 12 -0.84 -7.33 -7.48
C LEU A 12 -1.38 -7.15 -8.90
N PRO A 13 -2.41 -7.94 -9.30
CA PRO A 13 -3.06 -7.75 -10.59
C PRO A 13 -3.66 -6.34 -10.69
N SER A 14 -3.88 -5.86 -11.92
CA SER A 14 -4.69 -4.65 -12.10
C SER A 14 -6.11 -4.90 -11.60
N PHE A 15 -6.66 -3.90 -10.93
CA PHE A 15 -8.03 -3.93 -10.43
C PHE A 15 -9.01 -3.17 -11.33
N ASP A 16 -8.59 -2.78 -12.52
CA ASP A 16 -9.46 -2.16 -13.51
C ASP A 16 -10.59 -3.13 -13.93
N GLY A 17 -11.82 -2.62 -13.92
CA GLY A 17 -13.01 -3.40 -14.28
C GLY A 17 -13.59 -4.27 -13.17
N ILE A 18 -13.00 -4.28 -11.96
CA ILE A 18 -13.58 -4.95 -10.80
C ILE A 18 -14.68 -4.07 -10.18
N ASN A 19 -15.92 -4.48 -10.36
CA ASN A 19 -17.10 -3.84 -9.76
C ASN A 19 -17.48 -4.48 -8.42
N ALA A 20 -16.53 -4.56 -7.48
CA ALA A 20 -16.83 -5.02 -6.13
C ALA A 20 -17.32 -3.85 -5.26
N SER A 21 -18.39 -4.08 -4.48
CA SER A 21 -18.99 -3.05 -3.61
C SER A 21 -18.05 -2.52 -2.52
N GLN A 22 -17.06 -3.33 -2.10
CA GLN A 22 -16.16 -3.00 -0.99
C GLN A 22 -14.67 -3.00 -1.36
N ARG A 23 -14.30 -3.28 -2.62
CA ARG A 23 -12.90 -3.27 -3.13
C ARG A 23 -11.86 -3.86 -2.17
N GLU A 24 -12.05 -5.10 -1.76
CA GLU A 24 -11.17 -5.79 -0.80
C GLU A 24 -10.15 -6.74 -1.47
N GLU A 25 -10.12 -6.83 -2.80
CA GLU A 25 -9.35 -7.84 -3.52
C GLU A 25 -7.85 -7.79 -3.20
N ALA A 26 -7.25 -6.61 -3.09
CA ALA A 26 -5.85 -6.45 -2.71
C ALA A 26 -5.60 -6.99 -1.29
N LYS A 27 -6.50 -6.65 -0.36
CA LYS A 27 -6.48 -7.14 1.01
C LYS A 27 -6.63 -8.65 1.06
N GLN A 28 -7.52 -9.24 0.27
CA GLN A 28 -7.73 -10.69 0.23
C GLN A 28 -6.49 -11.45 -0.24
N ILE A 29 -5.81 -10.94 -1.28
CA ILE A 29 -4.55 -11.54 -1.78
C ILE A 29 -3.45 -11.44 -0.73
N LEU A 30 -3.28 -10.28 -0.11
CA LEU A 30 -2.27 -10.06 0.94
C LEU A 30 -2.60 -10.86 2.21
N ASP A 31 -3.87 -10.97 2.59
CA ASP A 31 -4.35 -11.83 3.67
C ASP A 31 -4.00 -13.30 3.42
N TRP A 32 -4.20 -13.78 2.19
CA TRP A 32 -3.84 -15.13 1.81
C TRP A 32 -2.32 -15.38 1.88
N LEU A 33 -1.49 -14.44 1.42
CA LEU A 33 -0.03 -14.54 1.55
C LEU A 33 0.39 -14.64 3.02
N ARG A 34 -0.19 -13.80 3.89
CA ARG A 34 0.10 -13.79 5.32
C ARG A 34 -0.39 -15.06 6.02
N LYS A 35 -1.69 -15.36 5.91
CA LYS A 35 -2.38 -16.38 6.72
C LYS A 35 -2.18 -17.78 6.18
N CYS A 36 -2.14 -17.96 4.86
CA CYS A 36 -2.06 -19.27 4.24
C CYS A 36 -0.64 -19.64 3.80
N LYS A 37 0.22 -18.64 3.53
CA LYS A 37 1.59 -18.85 3.04
C LYS A 37 2.69 -18.42 4.01
N ASN A 38 2.31 -17.87 5.17
CA ASN A 38 3.25 -17.45 6.22
C ASN A 38 4.29 -16.43 5.73
N VAL A 39 3.92 -15.62 4.74
CA VAL A 39 4.75 -14.49 4.28
C VAL A 39 4.61 -13.36 5.30
N THR A 40 5.73 -12.88 5.80
CA THR A 40 5.80 -11.82 6.82
C THR A 40 6.51 -10.58 6.32
N ARG A 41 7.36 -10.70 5.29
CA ARG A 41 8.17 -9.58 4.76
C ARG A 41 8.02 -9.48 3.25
N ILE A 42 7.86 -8.25 2.76
CA ILE A 42 7.83 -7.94 1.33
C ILE A 42 8.82 -6.82 1.07
N PHE A 43 9.86 -7.08 0.28
CA PHE A 43 10.83 -6.04 -0.06
C PHE A 43 10.22 -4.95 -0.95
N GLU A 44 9.42 -5.34 -1.93
CA GLU A 44 8.76 -4.42 -2.85
C GLU A 44 7.35 -4.91 -3.17
N LEU A 45 6.36 -4.07 -2.85
CA LEU A 45 4.95 -4.30 -3.14
C LEU A 45 4.49 -3.26 -4.16
N ARG A 46 3.96 -3.74 -5.29
CA ARG A 46 3.32 -2.91 -6.32
C ARG A 46 1.85 -3.25 -6.45
N ALA A 47 1.01 -2.23 -6.49
CA ALA A 47 -0.42 -2.35 -6.72
C ALA A 47 -0.87 -1.27 -7.72
N LYS A 48 -1.40 -1.71 -8.87
CA LYS A 48 -2.07 -0.82 -9.82
C LYS A 48 -3.51 -0.64 -9.40
N ASP A 49 -3.77 0.41 -8.63
CA ASP A 49 -5.11 0.71 -8.17
C ASP A 49 -6.01 1.21 -9.31
N SER A 50 -7.32 1.07 -9.13
CA SER A 50 -8.30 1.54 -10.10
C SER A 50 -8.39 3.05 -10.08
N LEU A 51 -8.32 3.67 -11.26
CA LEU A 51 -8.51 5.12 -11.40
C LEU A 51 -9.97 5.57 -11.21
N LEU A 52 -10.93 4.66 -11.45
CA LEU A 52 -12.36 4.97 -11.33
C LEU A 52 -12.89 4.70 -9.92
N LEU A 53 -12.35 3.68 -9.26
CA LEU A 53 -12.82 3.22 -7.96
C LEU A 53 -11.61 2.80 -7.12
N ALA A 54 -10.79 3.74 -6.69
CA ALA A 54 -9.60 3.42 -5.90
C ALA A 54 -9.96 2.73 -4.57
N HIS A 55 -9.04 1.91 -4.04
CA HIS A 55 -9.19 1.38 -2.69
C HIS A 55 -9.28 2.53 -1.67
N THR A 56 -10.06 2.33 -0.61
CA THR A 56 -10.06 3.28 0.51
C THR A 56 -8.75 3.16 1.31
N GLU A 57 -8.37 4.22 2.00
CA GLU A 57 -7.15 4.20 2.83
C GLU A 57 -7.23 3.17 3.95
N GLU A 58 -8.41 2.97 4.52
CA GLU A 58 -8.67 1.94 5.53
C GLU A 58 -8.37 0.53 4.98
N ILE A 59 -8.77 0.23 3.73
CA ILE A 59 -8.48 -1.06 3.12
C ILE A 59 -6.98 -1.23 2.87
N ILE A 60 -6.31 -0.19 2.38
CA ILE A 60 -4.86 -0.21 2.15
C ILE A 60 -4.11 -0.43 3.47
N GLU A 61 -4.48 0.31 4.52
CA GLU A 61 -3.91 0.17 5.85
C GLU A 61 -4.06 -1.27 6.37
N ASN A 62 -5.29 -1.80 6.33
CA ASN A 62 -5.59 -3.16 6.75
C ASN A 62 -4.88 -4.24 5.91
N ALA A 63 -4.65 -3.97 4.62
CA ALA A 63 -3.97 -4.88 3.72
C ALA A 63 -2.46 -4.95 3.98
N LEU A 64 -1.83 -3.81 4.28
CA LEU A 64 -0.40 -3.69 4.56
C LEU A 64 -0.05 -4.11 6.00
N GLN A 65 -0.99 -3.94 6.94
CA GLN A 65 -0.76 -4.24 8.36
C GLN A 65 -0.21 -5.65 8.55
N GLY A 66 0.80 -5.80 9.41
CA GLY A 66 1.40 -7.10 9.72
C GLY A 66 2.40 -7.63 8.67
N PHE A 67 2.63 -6.90 7.57
CA PHE A 67 3.80 -7.11 6.72
C PHE A 67 4.92 -6.14 7.07
N ASP A 68 6.16 -6.63 7.02
CA ASP A 68 7.34 -5.78 6.94
C ASP A 68 7.59 -5.36 5.48
N VAL A 69 6.93 -4.29 5.05
CA VAL A 69 7.06 -3.72 3.69
C VAL A 69 8.16 -2.67 3.65
N GLN A 70 9.12 -2.81 2.72
CA GLN A 70 10.23 -1.85 2.57
C GLN A 70 10.05 -0.85 1.42
N LYS A 71 9.47 -1.28 0.30
CA LYS A 71 9.15 -0.40 -0.82
C LYS A 71 7.68 -0.56 -1.17
N LEU A 72 6.99 0.56 -1.22
CA LEU A 72 5.58 0.62 -1.56
C LEU A 72 5.39 1.48 -2.79
N ASP A 73 4.80 0.88 -3.82
CA ASP A 73 4.31 1.52 -5.02
C ASP A 73 2.82 1.15 -5.15
N TRP A 74 1.97 1.90 -4.44
CA TRP A 74 0.53 1.76 -4.55
C TRP A 74 0.01 2.91 -5.38
N GLN A 75 -0.45 2.63 -6.60
CA GLN A 75 -0.83 3.65 -7.59
C GLN A 75 -2.23 4.24 -7.32
N ARG A 76 -2.47 4.62 -6.07
CA ARG A 76 -3.64 5.35 -5.62
C ARG A 76 -3.30 6.84 -5.54
N PRO A 77 -4.01 7.72 -6.27
CA PRO A 77 -3.84 9.15 -6.13
C PRO A 77 -4.11 9.62 -4.70
N ASP A 78 -3.37 10.64 -4.28
CA ASP A 78 -3.64 11.44 -3.08
C ASP A 78 -3.63 10.63 -1.77
N LEU A 79 -2.76 9.62 -1.69
CA LEU A 79 -2.58 8.79 -0.49
C LEU A 79 -2.00 9.58 0.70
N SER A 80 -2.67 9.52 1.84
CA SER A 80 -2.25 10.16 3.08
C SER A 80 -1.03 9.48 3.69
N ILE A 81 -0.12 10.29 4.22
CA ILE A 81 1.04 9.80 4.99
C ILE A 81 0.61 9.15 6.31
N ASP A 82 -0.52 9.57 6.90
CA ASP A 82 -1.00 8.97 8.15
C ASP A 82 -1.32 7.48 7.96
N THR A 83 -1.99 7.12 6.86
CA THR A 83 -2.26 5.73 6.47
C THR A 83 -0.97 4.92 6.37
N ILE A 84 0.04 5.46 5.69
CA ILE A 84 1.33 4.77 5.51
C ILE A 84 2.08 4.61 6.83
N ARG A 85 2.10 5.64 7.67
CA ARG A 85 2.84 5.66 8.93
C ARG A 85 2.39 4.52 9.86
N TYR A 86 1.10 4.25 9.93
CA TYR A 86 0.57 3.17 10.77
C TYR A 86 0.71 1.79 10.10
N ALA A 87 0.48 1.72 8.79
CA ALA A 87 0.45 0.45 8.08
C ALA A 87 1.83 -0.13 7.76
N ALA A 88 2.83 0.72 7.51
CA ALA A 88 4.16 0.33 7.04
C ALA A 88 5.30 1.15 7.72
N PRO A 89 5.52 0.98 9.05
CA PRO A 89 6.48 1.78 9.80
C PRO A 89 7.96 1.55 9.40
N ASN A 90 8.26 0.49 8.65
CA ASN A 90 9.61 0.14 8.21
C ASN A 90 9.93 0.53 6.76
N LEU A 91 9.04 1.30 6.14
CA LEU A 91 9.17 1.70 4.75
C LEU A 91 10.43 2.54 4.52
N ARG A 92 11.14 2.26 3.43
CA ARG A 92 12.37 2.93 2.97
C ARG A 92 12.19 3.61 1.62
N THR A 93 11.12 3.30 0.91
CA THR A 93 10.79 3.92 -0.38
C THR A 93 9.28 3.96 -0.52
N LEU A 94 8.74 5.15 -0.73
CA LEU A 94 7.33 5.40 -0.99
C LEU A 94 7.18 6.09 -2.33
N HIS A 95 6.36 5.54 -3.22
CA HIS A 95 5.93 6.24 -4.43
C HIS A 95 4.58 6.89 -4.17
N LEU A 96 4.47 8.20 -4.42
CA LEU A 96 3.25 8.97 -4.26
C LEU A 96 2.75 9.44 -5.62
N TYR A 97 1.43 9.38 -5.79
CA TYR A 97 0.76 9.76 -7.03
C TYR A 97 -0.18 10.92 -6.71
N SER A 98 -0.02 12.05 -7.41
CA SER A 98 -0.89 13.22 -7.23
C SER A 98 -1.95 13.25 -8.31
N SER A 99 -3.20 13.54 -7.92
CA SER A 99 -4.26 13.88 -8.88
C SER A 99 -4.09 15.31 -9.46
N GLY A 100 -3.12 16.08 -8.97
CA GLY A 100 -3.00 17.52 -9.20
C GLY A 100 -3.68 18.37 -8.13
N ASN A 101 -4.35 17.75 -7.14
CA ASN A 101 -4.87 18.47 -5.99
C ASN A 101 -3.71 18.99 -5.10
N TRP A 102 -3.80 20.25 -4.71
CA TRP A 102 -2.80 20.89 -3.84
C TRP A 102 -2.85 20.38 -2.39
N ALA A 103 -4.02 20.01 -1.87
CA ALA A 103 -4.14 19.64 -0.46
C ALA A 103 -3.29 18.39 -0.07
N PRO A 104 -3.25 17.31 -0.85
CA PRO A 104 -2.34 16.18 -0.60
C PRO A 104 -0.87 16.59 -0.67
N ILE A 105 -0.47 17.41 -1.64
CA ILE A 105 0.92 17.86 -1.81
C ILE A 105 1.35 18.71 -0.60
N ASP A 106 0.49 19.62 -0.15
CA ASP A 106 0.71 20.43 1.06
C ASP A 106 0.84 19.53 2.30
N HIS A 107 -0.04 18.53 2.45
CA HIS A 107 0.07 17.53 3.51
C HIS A 107 1.40 16.76 3.46
N TRP A 108 1.81 16.26 2.30
CA TRP A 108 3.04 15.48 2.12
C TRP A 108 4.30 16.28 2.48
N THR A 109 4.32 17.56 2.14
CA THR A 109 5.46 18.46 2.35
C THR A 109 5.42 19.18 3.69
N GLY A 110 4.27 19.16 4.38
CA GLY A 110 4.07 19.78 5.67
C GLY A 110 4.65 18.99 6.85
N PRO A 111 4.57 19.55 8.08
CA PRO A 111 5.17 18.95 9.28
C PRO A 111 4.60 17.60 9.70
N LYS A 112 3.40 17.25 9.21
CA LYS A 112 2.73 15.96 9.43
C LYS A 112 2.87 15.00 8.25
N GLY A 113 3.62 15.40 7.23
CA GLY A 113 3.80 14.66 5.99
C GLY A 113 4.93 13.66 6.07
N ILE A 114 5.68 13.57 4.97
CA ILE A 114 6.71 12.54 4.72
C ILE A 114 7.78 12.53 5.81
N CYS A 115 8.12 13.68 6.38
CA CYS A 115 9.10 13.80 7.46
C CYS A 115 8.74 13.03 8.74
N THR A 116 7.49 12.57 8.87
CA THR A 116 7.04 11.74 9.99
C THR A 116 7.30 10.25 9.80
N LEU A 117 7.79 9.83 8.63
CA LEU A 117 8.13 8.44 8.32
C LEU A 117 9.59 8.15 8.73
N PRO A 118 9.84 7.36 9.78
CA PRO A 118 11.12 7.34 10.48
C PRO A 118 12.27 6.68 9.70
N LYS A 119 11.97 5.91 8.65
CA LYS A 119 12.96 5.15 7.87
C LYS A 119 12.98 5.54 6.38
N LEU A 120 12.24 6.60 6.01
CA LEU A 120 12.20 7.11 4.65
C LEU A 120 13.38 8.02 4.33
#